data_AF-A0A7Z7BHS0-F1
#
_entry.id   AF-A0A7Z7BHS0-F1
#
_cell.length_a   1.000
_cell.length_b   1.000
_cell.length_c   1.000
_cell.angle_alpha   90.00
_cell.angle_beta   90.00
_cell.angle_gamma   90.00
#
_symmetry.space_group_name_H-M   'P 1'
#
loop_
_entity.id
_entity.type
_entity.pdbx_description
1 polymer ?
#
loop_
_entity_poly.entity_id
_entity_poly.type
_entity_poly.pdbx_seq_one_letter_code
_entity_poly.pdbx_strand_id
1 'polypeptide(L)'
;MTSTSRLANGRPPSLARSLRALGEIVKTQRVSCELNLLDTADYMNVSVSDLSHLEDGQPIETGELIKILNELGMVMLVMKKADAIDALHAIGEDIDWPQGTAEPPRPRKQATSVPTSPENTTPTLFVDFDGTLHVGASYIDENEQVTLDTGAPLLEFAPLLAKLLEPYPSVEIVLTTSWTRNLPLEKVISFLPPELARRVVATTRNTTARLGYMKDGTDRTYIICTFASNRRLTRWLALDDRAYGIEKFERVPGELQNHFVCLDPSRGISDQRALDQIQEWLVSIHTTPAV
;
A
#
# COMPACT_ATOMS: atom_id res chain seq x y z
N MET A 1 39.75 24.62 4.36
CA MET A 1 39.12 24.34 5.66
C MET A 1 37.74 24.98 5.62
N THR A 2 36.72 24.17 5.31
CA THR A 2 35.62 23.75 6.24
C THR A 2 34.52 24.82 6.33
N SER A 3 33.24 24.58 6.07
CA SER A 3 32.48 23.33 6.12
C SER A 3 31.30 23.38 5.14
N THR A 4 31.19 22.34 4.33
CA THR A 4 29.95 21.92 3.66
C THR A 4 28.99 21.40 4.73
N SER A 5 27.90 22.13 4.95
CA SER A 5 26.80 21.69 5.82
C SER A 5 26.14 20.45 5.22
N ARG A 6 26.21 19.33 5.93
CA ARG A 6 25.52 18.08 5.58
C ARG A 6 24.01 18.30 5.54
N LEU A 7 23.38 17.75 4.50
CA LEU A 7 21.94 17.59 4.37
C LEU A 7 21.41 16.86 5.61
N ALA A 8 20.58 17.55 6.39
CA ALA A 8 19.68 16.86 7.30
C ALA A 8 18.66 16.11 6.44
N ASN A 9 18.72 14.78 6.44
CA ASN A 9 17.66 13.90 5.94
C ASN A 9 16.41 14.06 6.84
N GLY A 10 15.77 15.23 6.77
CA GLY A 10 14.46 15.45 7.32
C GLY A 10 13.43 14.77 6.44
N ARG A 11 12.47 14.08 7.06
CA ARG A 11 11.27 13.60 6.37
C ARG A 11 10.66 14.77 5.59
N PRO A 12 10.28 14.60 4.32
CA PRO A 12 9.66 15.69 3.56
C PRO A 12 8.40 16.16 4.31
N PRO A 13 8.14 17.48 4.34
CA PRO A 13 7.00 18.03 5.05
C PRO A 13 5.71 17.36 4.53
N SER A 14 4.96 16.72 5.42
CA SER A 14 3.72 16.01 5.07
C SER A 14 2.46 16.83 5.37
N LEU A 15 2.61 18.03 5.94
CA LEU A 15 1.52 18.89 6.37
C LEU A 15 1.52 20.22 5.61
N ALA A 16 0.43 20.51 4.90
CA ALA A 16 0.20 21.80 4.26
C ALA A 16 -0.75 22.67 5.10
N ARG A 17 -0.28 23.84 5.56
CA ARG A 17 -1.10 24.82 6.31
C ARG A 17 -1.56 26.02 5.48
N SER A 18 -1.10 26.09 4.23
CA SER A 18 -1.44 27.13 3.26
C SER A 18 -1.36 26.53 1.86
N LEU A 19 -1.97 27.18 0.88
CA LEU A 19 -1.84 26.77 -0.52
C LEU A 19 -0.37 26.81 -0.98
N ARG A 20 0.44 27.76 -0.48
CA ARG A 20 1.88 27.79 -0.74
C ARG A 20 2.61 26.57 -0.18
N ALA A 21 2.32 26.18 1.06
CA ALA A 21 2.90 24.97 1.64
C ALA A 21 2.44 23.70 0.90
N LEU A 22 1.18 23.67 0.48
CA LEU A 22 0.63 22.59 -0.35
C LEU A 22 1.36 22.50 -1.68
N GLY A 23 1.52 23.63 -2.37
CA GLY A 23 2.22 23.73 -3.65
C GLY A 23 3.66 23.24 -3.58
N GLU A 24 4.41 23.62 -2.55
CA GLU A 24 5.77 23.12 -2.34
C GLU A 24 5.83 21.61 -2.09
N ILE A 25 4.85 21.05 -1.35
CA ILE A 25 4.74 19.60 -1.14
C ILE A 25 4.45 18.90 -2.48
N VAL A 26 3.48 19.40 -3.25
CA VAL A 26 3.12 18.87 -4.58
C VAL A 26 4.32 18.92 -5.52
N LYS A 27 5.02 20.05 -5.58
CA LYS A 27 6.20 20.25 -6.41
C LYS A 27 7.34 19.33 -6.02
N THR A 28 7.64 19.24 -4.71
CA THR A 28 8.67 18.34 -4.19
C THR A 28 8.33 16.89 -4.54
N GLN A 29 7.06 16.51 -4.40
CA GLN A 29 6.58 15.18 -4.74
C GLN A 29 6.73 14.90 -6.24
N ARG A 30 6.29 15.81 -7.13
CA ARG A 30 6.45 15.65 -8.59
C ARG A 30 7.93 15.52 -8.99
N VAL A 31 8.79 16.38 -8.44
CA VAL A 31 10.24 16.35 -8.72
C VAL A 31 10.86 15.04 -8.22
N SER A 32 10.44 14.52 -7.06
CA SER A 32 10.90 13.21 -6.56
C SER A 32 10.47 12.03 -7.44
N CYS A 33 9.41 12.19 -8.24
CA CYS A 33 8.97 11.24 -9.26
C CYS A 33 9.69 11.43 -10.62
N GLU A 34 10.66 12.34 -10.68
CA GLU A 34 11.43 12.71 -11.88
C GLU A 34 10.54 13.15 -13.06
N LEU A 35 9.42 13.79 -12.76
CA LEU A 35 8.51 14.30 -13.80
C LEU A 35 8.73 15.78 -14.03
N ASN A 36 8.75 16.20 -15.28
CA ASN A 36 8.61 17.61 -15.62
C ASN A 36 7.11 18.01 -15.63
N LEU A 37 6.86 19.32 -15.67
CA LEU A 37 5.51 19.87 -15.51
C LEU A 37 4.60 19.53 -16.71
N LEU A 38 5.15 19.48 -17.93
CA LEU A 38 4.41 19.14 -19.15
C LEU A 38 3.97 17.68 -19.14
N ASP A 39 4.91 16.75 -18.91
CA ASP A 39 4.63 15.31 -18.88
C ASP A 39 3.61 14.95 -17.78
N THR A 40 3.69 15.65 -16.64
CA THR A 40 2.76 15.45 -15.52
C THR A 40 1.35 15.90 -15.90
N ALA A 41 1.22 17.08 -16.51
CA ALA A 41 -0.06 17.62 -16.91
C ALA A 41 -0.73 16.75 -17.98
N ASP A 42 0.03 16.33 -18.99
CA ASP A 42 -0.45 15.44 -20.05
C ASP A 42 -0.90 14.08 -19.49
N TYR A 43 -0.10 13.48 -18.60
CA TYR A 43 -0.43 12.20 -17.98
C TYR A 43 -1.69 12.26 -17.11
N MET A 44 -1.83 13.32 -16.31
CA MET A 44 -2.98 13.50 -15.43
C MET A 44 -4.19 14.06 -16.16
N ASN A 45 -4.09 14.38 -17.46
CA ASN A 45 -5.12 15.09 -18.21
C ASN A 45 -5.61 16.34 -17.46
N VAL A 46 -4.66 17.14 -16.98
CA VAL A 46 -4.91 18.44 -16.30
C VAL A 46 -4.19 19.53 -17.08
N SER A 47 -4.60 20.79 -16.91
CA SER A 47 -3.86 21.85 -17.59
C SER A 47 -2.50 22.07 -16.93
N VAL A 48 -1.48 22.32 -17.75
CA VAL A 48 -0.13 22.74 -17.32
C VAL A 48 -0.23 23.98 -16.42
N SER A 49 -1.20 24.86 -16.71
CA SER A 49 -1.47 26.06 -15.92
C SER A 49 -1.97 25.73 -14.52
N ASP A 50 -2.89 24.78 -14.36
CA ASP A 50 -3.43 24.39 -13.05
C ASP A 50 -2.36 23.72 -12.19
N LEU A 51 -1.54 22.85 -12.81
CA LEU A 51 -0.42 22.24 -12.10
C LEU A 51 0.61 23.29 -11.65
N SER A 52 0.98 24.24 -12.52
CA SER A 52 1.89 25.33 -12.16
C SER A 52 1.29 26.24 -11.08
N HIS A 53 0.01 26.61 -11.21
CA HIS A 53 -0.71 27.43 -10.24
C HIS A 53 -0.72 26.75 -8.86
N LEU A 54 -1.04 25.46 -8.80
CA LEU A 54 -1.02 24.72 -7.55
C LEU A 54 0.38 24.73 -6.92
N GLU A 55 1.43 24.45 -7.70
CA GLU A 55 2.82 24.45 -7.22
C GLU A 55 3.29 25.82 -6.73
N ASP A 56 2.79 26.91 -7.32
CA ASP A 56 3.07 28.28 -6.90
C ASP A 56 2.18 28.75 -5.72
N GLY A 57 1.29 27.88 -5.24
CA GLY A 57 0.39 28.14 -4.13
C GLY A 57 -0.83 29.00 -4.47
N GLN A 58 -1.22 29.02 -5.74
CA GLN A 58 -2.44 29.65 -6.24
C GLN A 58 -3.64 28.68 -6.12
N PRO A 59 -4.86 29.21 -5.96
CA PRO A 59 -6.05 28.38 -5.96
C PRO A 59 -6.31 27.78 -7.34
N ILE A 60 -6.76 26.53 -7.35
CA ILE A 60 -7.25 25.81 -8.52
C ILE A 60 -8.62 25.18 -8.21
N GLU A 61 -9.30 24.64 -9.22
CA GLU A 61 -10.54 23.92 -8.98
C GLU A 61 -10.32 22.70 -8.08
N THR A 62 -11.23 22.48 -7.12
CA THR A 62 -11.13 21.39 -6.15
C THR A 62 -11.08 20.01 -6.81
N GLY A 63 -11.77 19.84 -7.95
CA GLY A 63 -11.73 18.60 -8.73
C GLY A 63 -10.32 18.29 -9.25
N GLU A 64 -9.68 19.29 -9.85
CA GLU A 64 -8.29 19.18 -10.33
C GLU A 64 -7.31 18.98 -9.18
N LEU A 65 -7.51 19.66 -8.05
CA LEU A 65 -6.69 19.45 -6.86
C LEU A 65 -6.73 18.00 -6.37
N ILE A 66 -7.92 17.43 -6.21
CA ILE A 66 -8.08 16.04 -5.75
C ILE A 66 -7.42 15.07 -6.73
N LYS A 67 -7.60 15.32 -8.03
CA LYS A 67 -7.01 14.51 -9.10
C LYS A 67 -5.49 14.55 -9.07
N ILE A 68 -4.89 15.73 -9.03
CA ILE A 68 -3.43 15.91 -8.96
C ILE A 68 -2.85 15.21 -7.72
N LEU A 69 -3.50 15.36 -6.55
CA LEU A 69 -3.05 14.69 -5.34
C LEU A 69 -3.10 13.16 -5.48
N ASN A 70 -4.21 12.60 -5.96
CA ASN A 70 -4.37 11.16 -6.14
C ASN A 70 -3.33 10.58 -7.12
N GLU A 71 -3.14 11.21 -8.28
CA GLU A 71 -2.20 10.75 -9.31
C GLU A 71 -0.73 10.86 -8.85
N LEU A 72 -0.42 11.81 -7.95
CA LEU A 72 0.90 11.90 -7.31
C LEU A 72 1.04 10.99 -6.07
N GLY A 73 0.01 10.20 -5.74
CA GLY A 73 0.01 9.27 -4.61
C GLY A 73 -0.08 9.97 -3.25
N MET A 74 -0.69 11.16 -3.20
CA MET A 74 -0.97 11.95 -2.01
C MET A 74 -2.43 11.86 -1.61
N VAL A 75 -2.72 11.96 -0.32
CA VAL A 75 -4.08 11.91 0.24
C VAL A 75 -4.36 13.17 1.03
N MET A 76 -5.53 13.77 0.83
CA MET A 76 -6.04 14.88 1.64
C MET A 76 -7.03 14.39 2.70
N LEU A 77 -6.84 14.79 3.95
CA LEU A 77 -7.79 14.56 5.04
C LEU A 77 -8.51 15.87 5.39
N VAL A 78 -9.85 15.84 5.39
CA VAL A 78 -10.70 16.97 5.81
C VAL A 78 -11.41 16.59 7.10
N MET A 79 -11.17 17.33 8.17
CA MET A 79 -11.72 17.04 9.50
C MET A 79 -11.96 18.32 10.31
N LYS A 80 -12.68 18.20 11.44
CA LYS A 80 -12.88 19.34 12.33
C LYS A 80 -11.56 19.72 13.01
N LYS A 81 -11.38 21.01 13.31
CA LYS A 81 -10.18 21.53 13.98
C LYS A 81 -9.87 20.82 15.30
N ALA A 82 -10.89 20.42 16.06
CA ALA A 82 -10.72 19.68 17.31
C ALA A 82 -10.11 18.29 17.07
N ASP A 83 -10.61 17.55 16.08
CA ASP A 83 -10.13 16.19 15.74
C ASP A 83 -8.74 16.24 15.09
N ALA A 84 -8.40 17.35 14.43
CA ALA A 84 -7.09 17.57 13.82
C ALA A 84 -5.96 17.68 14.84
N ILE A 85 -6.23 18.20 16.05
CA ILE A 85 -5.23 18.29 17.12
C ILE A 85 -4.75 16.89 17.51
N ASP A 86 -5.71 15.99 17.79
CA ASP A 86 -5.41 14.61 18.18
C ASP A 86 -4.69 13.86 17.05
N ALA A 87 -5.11 14.05 15.80
CA ALA A 87 -4.48 13.43 14.63
C ALA A 87 -3.03 13.90 14.41
N LEU A 88 -2.76 15.20 14.61
CA LEU A 88 -1.43 15.79 14.38
C LEU A 88 -0.45 15.41 15.50
N HIS A 89 -0.92 15.37 16.75
CA HIS A 89 -0.16 14.78 17.86
C HIS A 89 0.20 13.31 17.60
N ALA A 90 -0.74 12.51 17.07
CA ALA A 90 -0.51 11.08 16.79
C ALA A 90 0.58 10.83 15.74
N ILE A 91 0.83 11.79 14.83
CA ILE A 91 1.90 11.69 13.81
C ILE A 91 3.19 12.42 14.22
N GLY A 92 3.29 12.88 15.47
CA GLY A 92 4.47 13.57 16.00
C GLY A 92 4.62 15.02 15.54
N GLU A 93 3.54 15.63 15.07
CA GLU A 93 3.49 17.04 14.67
C GLU A 93 2.90 17.86 15.83
N ASP A 94 3.75 18.56 16.59
CA ASP A 94 3.31 19.58 17.53
C ASP A 94 2.97 20.86 16.74
N ILE A 95 1.74 21.35 16.90
CA ILE A 95 1.27 22.52 16.17
C ILE A 95 0.88 23.61 17.16
N ASP A 96 1.19 24.85 16.80
CA ASP A 96 0.60 26.02 17.42
C ASP A 96 -0.39 26.62 16.42
N TRP A 97 -1.68 26.61 16.77
CA TRP A 97 -2.74 27.12 15.91
C TRP A 97 -2.89 28.62 16.19
N PRO A 98 -2.79 29.51 15.19
CA PRO A 98 -3.03 30.92 15.38
C PRO A 98 -4.41 31.14 16.03
N GLN A 99 -4.40 31.78 17.21
CA GLN A 99 -5.59 32.04 18.02
C GLN A 99 -6.49 33.07 17.30
N GLY A 100 -7.49 32.58 16.58
CA GLY A 100 -8.65 33.38 16.18
C GLY A 100 -9.61 33.48 17.36
N THR A 101 -10.10 34.70 17.62
CA THR A 101 -10.93 35.11 18.77
C THR A 101 -12.16 34.23 19.00
N ALA A 102 -12.00 33.14 19.75
CA ALA A 102 -13.07 32.43 20.41
C ALA A 102 -12.49 31.82 21.68
N GLU A 103 -13.17 32.04 22.80
CA GLU A 103 -12.79 31.56 24.13
C GLU A 103 -12.35 30.08 24.07
N PRO A 104 -11.23 29.71 24.73
CA PRO A 104 -10.76 28.33 24.72
C PRO A 104 -11.84 27.44 25.32
N PRO A 105 -12.18 26.29 24.68
CA PRO A 105 -13.06 25.33 25.31
C PRO A 105 -12.42 24.88 26.62
N ARG A 106 -13.21 24.94 27.70
CA ARG A 106 -12.80 24.52 29.05
C ARG A 106 -12.09 23.16 28.98
N PRO A 107 -11.03 22.93 29.76
CA PRO A 107 -10.31 21.66 29.74
C PRO A 107 -11.31 20.54 30.02
N ARG A 108 -11.64 19.76 28.98
CA ARG A 108 -12.22 18.45 29.19
C ARG A 108 -11.20 17.69 30.04
N LYS A 109 -11.68 17.08 31.13
CA LYS A 109 -10.93 16.08 31.89
C LYS A 109 -10.18 15.23 30.88
N GLN A 110 -8.85 15.14 31.04
CA GLN A 110 -7.94 14.36 30.19
C GLN A 110 -8.70 13.19 29.58
N ALA A 111 -9.01 13.31 28.29
CA ALA A 111 -9.34 12.13 27.52
C ALA A 111 -8.06 11.30 27.61
N THR A 112 -8.11 10.26 28.43
CA THR A 112 -7.20 9.13 28.41
C THR A 112 -6.73 8.93 26.98
N SER A 113 -5.41 9.03 26.77
CA SER A 113 -4.72 8.68 25.54
C SER A 113 -5.54 7.65 24.77
N VAL A 114 -6.06 8.03 23.59
CA VAL A 114 -6.74 7.07 22.73
C VAL A 114 -5.77 5.90 22.59
N PRO A 115 -6.14 4.67 23.01
CA PRO A 115 -5.25 3.53 22.86
C PRO A 115 -4.94 3.43 21.38
N THR A 116 -3.66 3.21 21.05
CA THR A 116 -3.06 3.21 19.71
C THR A 116 -3.63 2.17 18.75
N SER A 117 -4.92 1.84 18.77
CA SER A 117 -5.48 0.57 18.29
C SER A 117 -4.69 -0.64 18.85
N PRO A 118 -5.28 -1.83 18.95
CA PRO A 118 -4.49 -3.03 19.18
C PRO A 118 -3.75 -3.43 17.89
N GLU A 119 -2.55 -4.01 18.02
CA GLU A 119 -1.88 -4.63 16.88
C GLU A 119 -2.77 -5.74 16.31
N ASN A 120 -2.76 -5.93 15.00
CA ASN A 120 -3.50 -7.03 14.38
C ASN A 120 -2.58 -8.24 14.24
N THR A 121 -2.82 -9.21 15.12
CA THR A 121 -2.06 -10.46 15.19
C THR A 121 -2.67 -11.58 14.36
N THR A 122 -3.77 -11.33 13.64
CA THR A 122 -4.41 -12.33 12.78
C THR A 122 -3.47 -12.69 11.62
N PRO A 123 -3.08 -13.97 11.46
CA PRO A 123 -2.25 -14.41 10.35
C PRO A 123 -2.86 -14.04 9.00
N THR A 124 -2.13 -13.26 8.19
CA THR A 124 -2.63 -12.76 6.92
C THR A 124 -1.69 -13.12 5.77
N LEU A 125 -2.20 -13.79 4.74
CA LEU A 125 -1.49 -14.00 3.49
C LEU A 125 -1.90 -12.97 2.44
N PHE A 126 -0.91 -12.31 1.84
CA PHE A 126 -1.10 -11.59 0.59
C PHE A 126 -0.83 -12.54 -0.57
N VAL A 127 -1.77 -12.64 -1.50
CA VAL A 127 -1.73 -13.67 -2.56
C VAL A 127 -2.00 -13.04 -3.93
N ASP A 128 -1.00 -13.14 -4.83
CA ASP A 128 -1.19 -12.92 -6.27
C ASP A 128 -1.65 -14.21 -6.97
N PHE A 129 -2.09 -14.12 -8.21
CA PHE A 129 -2.53 -15.23 -9.05
C PHE A 129 -1.48 -15.55 -10.11
N ASP A 130 -1.17 -14.58 -10.96
CA ASP A 130 -0.23 -14.71 -12.07
C ASP A 130 1.18 -14.96 -11.51
N GLY A 131 1.92 -15.89 -12.11
CA GLY A 131 3.23 -16.32 -11.60
C GLY A 131 3.25 -16.88 -10.18
N THR A 132 2.08 -17.08 -9.54
CA THR A 132 1.93 -17.44 -8.13
C THR A 132 1.08 -18.69 -7.96
N LEU A 133 -0.22 -18.60 -8.20
CA LEU A 133 -1.15 -19.73 -8.14
C LEU A 133 -1.27 -20.48 -9.47
N HIS A 134 -0.65 -19.98 -10.53
CA HIS A 134 -0.46 -20.67 -11.79
C HIS A 134 0.80 -20.16 -12.49
N VAL A 135 1.28 -20.90 -13.49
CA VAL A 135 2.41 -20.48 -14.32
C VAL A 135 1.96 -19.51 -15.41
N GLY A 136 2.71 -18.43 -15.57
CA GLY A 136 2.52 -17.46 -16.65
C GLY A 136 1.64 -16.28 -16.28
N ALA A 137 1.29 -15.52 -17.31
CA ALA A 137 0.51 -14.28 -17.19
C ALA A 137 -0.90 -14.48 -17.72
N SER A 138 -1.86 -13.81 -17.09
CA SER A 138 -3.23 -13.82 -17.52
C SER A 138 -3.53 -12.73 -18.55
N TYR A 139 -4.45 -13.05 -19.47
CA TYR A 139 -5.11 -12.10 -20.33
C TYR A 139 -6.62 -12.14 -20.04
N ILE A 140 -7.20 -10.97 -19.83
CA ILE A 140 -8.63 -10.78 -19.57
C ILE A 140 -9.21 -10.04 -20.77
N ASP A 141 -10.14 -10.66 -21.47
CA ASP A 141 -10.77 -10.07 -22.64
C ASP A 141 -11.97 -9.16 -22.27
N GLU A 142 -12.57 -8.54 -23.29
CA GLU A 142 -13.75 -7.68 -23.16
C GLU A 142 -15.01 -8.39 -22.63
N ASN A 143 -15.05 -9.72 -22.75
CA ASN A 143 -16.13 -10.56 -22.22
C ASN A 143 -15.79 -11.06 -20.80
N GLU A 144 -14.75 -10.48 -20.18
CA GLU A 144 -14.24 -10.86 -18.88
C GLU A 144 -13.82 -12.35 -18.80
N GLN A 145 -13.49 -12.96 -19.94
CA GLN A 145 -12.94 -14.31 -20.00
C GLN A 145 -11.44 -14.22 -19.71
N VAL A 146 -10.98 -15.09 -18.81
CA VAL A 146 -9.56 -15.15 -18.46
C VAL A 146 -8.90 -16.33 -19.15
N THR A 147 -7.72 -16.10 -19.70
CA THR A 147 -6.86 -17.09 -20.36
C THR A 147 -5.42 -16.88 -19.93
N LEU A 148 -4.60 -17.93 -19.99
CA LEU A 148 -3.16 -17.82 -19.73
C LEU A 148 -2.40 -17.84 -21.05
N ASP A 149 -1.31 -17.08 -21.12
CA ASP A 149 -0.35 -17.11 -22.23
C ASP A 149 0.25 -18.51 -22.47
N THR A 150 0.36 -19.31 -21.41
CA THR A 150 0.81 -20.71 -21.44
C THR A 150 -0.23 -21.70 -21.95
N GLY A 151 -1.52 -21.32 -21.96
CA GLY A 151 -2.64 -22.24 -22.19
C GLY A 151 -2.88 -23.25 -21.04
N ALA A 152 -2.17 -23.10 -19.91
CA ALA A 152 -2.35 -23.94 -18.73
C ALA A 152 -3.70 -23.66 -18.03
N PRO A 153 -4.15 -24.56 -17.12
CA PRO A 153 -5.34 -24.31 -16.30
C PRO A 153 -5.14 -23.09 -15.38
N LEU A 154 -6.19 -22.26 -15.25
CA LEU A 154 -6.20 -21.16 -14.29
C LEU A 154 -6.07 -21.69 -12.87
N LEU A 155 -5.17 -21.07 -12.10
CA LEU A 155 -4.98 -21.35 -10.68
C LEU A 155 -4.68 -22.83 -10.36
N GLU A 156 -3.93 -23.51 -11.24
CA GLU A 156 -3.56 -24.92 -11.08
C GLU A 156 -2.92 -25.26 -9.72
N PHE A 157 -2.27 -24.30 -9.05
CA PHE A 157 -1.66 -24.47 -7.74
C PHE A 157 -2.54 -24.02 -6.57
N ALA A 158 -3.72 -23.43 -6.81
CA ALA A 158 -4.62 -23.05 -5.72
C ALA A 158 -5.00 -24.23 -4.78
N PRO A 159 -5.23 -25.47 -5.28
CA PRO A 159 -5.45 -26.62 -4.40
C PRO A 159 -4.25 -26.94 -3.49
N LEU A 160 -3.02 -26.65 -3.92
CA LEU A 160 -1.81 -26.83 -3.12
C LEU A 160 -1.79 -25.85 -1.93
N LEU A 161 -2.10 -24.57 -2.17
CA LEU A 161 -2.23 -23.59 -1.09
C LEU A 161 -3.38 -23.95 -0.15
N ALA A 162 -4.53 -24.39 -0.68
CA ALA A 162 -5.65 -24.84 0.14
C ALA A 162 -5.26 -25.95 1.11
N LYS A 163 -4.50 -26.93 0.63
CA LYS A 163 -3.96 -28.04 1.44
C LYS A 163 -2.98 -27.56 2.51
N LEU A 164 -2.07 -26.65 2.18
CA LEU A 164 -1.13 -26.07 3.16
C LEU A 164 -1.86 -25.33 4.29
N LEU A 165 -2.97 -24.67 3.98
CA LEU A 165 -3.75 -23.89 4.96
C LEU A 165 -4.77 -24.71 5.73
N GLU A 166 -4.99 -25.98 5.39
CA GLU A 166 -5.95 -26.87 6.06
C GLU A 166 -5.73 -26.92 7.59
N PRO A 167 -4.50 -27.06 8.11
CA PRO A 167 -4.25 -27.08 9.56
C PRO A 167 -4.38 -25.71 10.24
N TYR A 168 -4.49 -24.62 9.47
CA TYR A 168 -4.40 -23.24 9.94
C TYR A 168 -5.67 -22.44 9.57
N PRO A 169 -6.83 -22.74 10.18
CA PRO A 169 -8.11 -22.16 9.79
C PRO A 169 -8.22 -20.64 10.04
N SER A 170 -7.39 -20.07 10.91
CA SER A 170 -7.37 -18.63 11.23
C SER A 170 -6.63 -17.76 10.22
N VAL A 171 -5.95 -18.35 9.23
CA VAL A 171 -5.24 -17.58 8.20
C VAL A 171 -6.24 -16.90 7.27
N GLU A 172 -6.19 -15.57 7.24
CA GLU A 172 -6.91 -14.69 6.32
C GLU A 172 -6.12 -14.48 5.03
N ILE A 173 -6.83 -14.17 3.93
CA ILE A 173 -6.26 -13.88 2.63
C ILE A 173 -6.61 -12.46 2.20
N VAL A 174 -5.60 -11.72 1.76
CA VAL A 174 -5.74 -10.45 1.05
C VAL A 174 -5.27 -10.66 -0.37
N LEU A 175 -6.14 -10.42 -1.34
CA LEU A 175 -5.76 -10.56 -2.75
C LEU A 175 -4.94 -9.35 -3.21
N THR A 176 -3.76 -9.62 -3.74
CA THR A 176 -2.90 -8.63 -4.41
C THR A 176 -3.05 -8.68 -5.92
N THR A 177 -3.76 -9.67 -6.48
CA THR A 177 -3.81 -9.84 -7.93
C THR A 177 -4.34 -8.65 -8.74
N SER A 178 -3.69 -8.42 -9.88
CA SER A 178 -4.06 -7.41 -10.87
C SER A 178 -5.47 -7.62 -11.44
N TRP A 179 -6.01 -8.85 -11.36
CA TRP A 179 -7.35 -9.19 -11.85
C TRP A 179 -8.43 -8.34 -11.18
N THR A 180 -8.23 -7.95 -9.92
CA THR A 180 -9.17 -7.10 -9.17
C THR A 180 -9.36 -5.72 -9.78
N ARG A 181 -8.47 -5.28 -10.69
CA ARG A 181 -8.62 -4.03 -11.45
C ARG A 181 -9.55 -4.18 -12.64
N ASN A 182 -9.60 -5.37 -13.24
CA ASN A 182 -10.28 -5.63 -14.51
C ASN A 182 -11.55 -6.46 -14.34
N LEU A 183 -11.74 -7.12 -13.20
CA LEU A 183 -12.90 -7.97 -12.91
C LEU A 183 -13.61 -7.54 -11.62
N PRO A 184 -14.93 -7.77 -11.51
CA PRO A 184 -15.64 -7.72 -10.23
C PRO A 184 -15.01 -8.65 -9.20
N LEU A 185 -14.98 -8.23 -7.93
CA LEU A 185 -14.31 -8.98 -6.87
C LEU A 185 -14.90 -10.38 -6.69
N GLU A 186 -16.22 -10.49 -6.76
CA GLU A 186 -16.96 -11.74 -6.60
C GLU A 186 -16.55 -12.76 -7.68
N LYS A 187 -16.31 -12.27 -8.90
CA LYS A 187 -15.82 -13.10 -10.01
C LYS A 187 -14.38 -13.54 -9.80
N VAL A 188 -13.49 -12.65 -9.32
CA VAL A 188 -12.12 -13.03 -8.96
C VAL A 188 -12.12 -14.12 -7.88
N ILE A 189 -12.93 -13.95 -6.83
CA ILE A 189 -13.05 -14.93 -5.74
C ILE A 189 -13.62 -16.26 -6.24
N SER A 190 -14.54 -16.25 -7.21
CA SER A 190 -15.14 -17.49 -7.73
C SER A 190 -14.17 -18.40 -8.48
N PHE A 191 -12.99 -17.91 -8.87
CA PHE A 191 -11.94 -18.76 -9.44
C PHE A 191 -11.21 -19.58 -8.37
N LEU A 192 -11.22 -19.13 -7.12
CA LEU A 192 -10.56 -19.84 -6.02
C LEU A 192 -11.36 -21.08 -5.60
N PRO A 193 -10.67 -22.15 -5.17
CA PRO A 193 -11.31 -23.23 -4.42
C PRO A 193 -12.07 -22.67 -3.19
N PRO A 194 -13.23 -23.25 -2.81
CA PRO A 194 -14.04 -22.77 -1.69
C PRO A 194 -13.26 -22.60 -0.38
N GLU A 195 -12.24 -23.41 -0.18
CA GLU A 195 -11.34 -23.41 0.98
C GLU A 195 -10.52 -22.13 1.11
N LEU A 196 -10.12 -21.55 -0.03
CA LEU A 196 -9.40 -20.27 -0.10
C LEU A 196 -10.38 -19.10 -0.21
N ALA A 197 -11.44 -19.24 -1.01
CA ALA A 197 -12.44 -18.19 -1.22
C ALA A 197 -13.02 -17.68 0.11
N ARG A 198 -13.38 -18.58 1.04
CA ARG A 198 -13.92 -18.21 2.35
C ARG A 198 -12.94 -17.49 3.28
N ARG A 199 -11.65 -17.48 2.95
CA ARG A 199 -10.60 -16.79 3.72
C ARG A 199 -10.30 -15.40 3.18
N VAL A 200 -10.84 -15.03 2.01
CA VAL A 200 -10.61 -13.71 1.41
C VAL A 200 -11.36 -12.65 2.21
N VAL A 201 -10.61 -11.75 2.87
CA VAL A 201 -11.17 -10.68 3.71
C VAL A 201 -11.00 -9.28 3.12
N ALA A 202 -10.09 -9.11 2.17
CA ALA A 202 -9.83 -7.84 1.52
C ALA A 202 -9.04 -8.00 0.21
N THR A 203 -8.84 -6.89 -0.49
CA THR A 203 -7.93 -6.77 -1.62
C THR A 203 -7.10 -5.50 -1.52
N THR A 204 -5.99 -5.43 -2.25
CA THR A 204 -5.19 -4.21 -2.37
C THR A 204 -5.64 -3.27 -3.48
N ARG A 205 -6.80 -3.53 -4.13
CA ARG A 205 -7.31 -2.74 -5.28
C ARG A 205 -7.36 -1.24 -5.03
N ASN A 206 -7.69 -0.84 -3.80
CA ASN A 206 -7.85 0.56 -3.41
C ASN A 206 -6.53 1.22 -2.96
N THR A 207 -5.39 0.55 -3.15
CA THR A 207 -4.05 1.07 -2.81
C THR A 207 -3.28 1.30 -4.10
N THR A 208 -3.01 2.56 -4.40
CA THR A 208 -2.26 2.96 -5.60
C THR A 208 -0.80 3.21 -5.22
N ALA A 209 0.13 2.64 -6.00
CA ALA A 209 1.54 2.91 -5.83
C ALA A 209 1.92 4.32 -6.30
N ARG A 210 3.03 4.85 -5.82
CA ARG A 210 3.60 6.08 -6.37
C ARG A 210 4.22 5.80 -7.74
N LEU A 211 4.18 6.77 -8.65
CA LEU A 211 4.71 6.59 -10.01
C LEU A 211 6.17 6.15 -10.03
N GLY A 212 7.02 6.68 -9.13
CA GLY A 212 8.42 6.25 -9.02
C GLY A 212 8.57 4.74 -8.80
N TYR A 213 7.71 4.17 -7.95
CA TYR A 213 7.69 2.71 -7.70
C TYR A 213 7.10 1.92 -8.87
N MET A 214 6.18 2.51 -9.64
CA MET A 214 5.71 1.87 -10.87
C MET A 214 6.82 1.81 -11.93
N LYS A 215 7.58 2.90 -12.08
CA LYS A 215 8.67 3.01 -13.07
C LYS A 215 9.81 2.04 -12.76
N ASP A 216 10.15 1.86 -11.49
CA ASP A 216 11.23 0.97 -11.06
C ASP A 216 10.77 -0.47 -10.74
N GLY A 217 9.46 -0.74 -10.88
CA GLY A 217 8.85 -2.06 -10.71
C GLY A 217 8.63 -2.52 -9.27
N THR A 218 8.86 -1.64 -8.28
CA THR A 218 8.66 -1.96 -6.84
C THR A 218 7.29 -1.59 -6.29
N ASP A 219 6.34 -1.27 -7.19
CA ASP A 219 4.97 -0.87 -6.87
C ASP A 219 4.22 -1.92 -6.04
N ARG A 220 4.41 -3.20 -6.36
CA ARG A 220 3.77 -4.31 -5.66
C ARG A 220 4.15 -4.35 -4.18
N THR A 221 5.45 -4.31 -3.92
CA THR A 221 6.01 -4.33 -2.56
C THR A 221 5.54 -3.13 -1.76
N TYR A 222 5.55 -1.94 -2.36
CA TYR A 222 5.02 -0.73 -1.73
C TYR A 222 3.54 -0.88 -1.32
N ILE A 223 2.71 -1.39 -2.22
CA ILE A 223 1.27 -1.59 -1.97
C ILE A 223 1.04 -2.52 -0.79
N ILE A 224 1.75 -3.65 -0.75
CA ILE A 224 1.65 -4.65 0.33
C ILE A 224 2.10 -4.04 1.66
N CYS A 225 3.28 -3.42 1.71
CA CYS A 225 3.81 -2.79 2.92
C CYS A 225 2.89 -1.68 3.44
N THR A 226 2.31 -0.88 2.55
CA THR A 226 1.36 0.18 2.89
C THR A 226 0.09 -0.40 3.50
N PHE A 227 -0.46 -1.45 2.88
CA PHE A 227 -1.65 -2.12 3.40
C PHE A 227 -1.40 -2.74 4.78
N ALA A 228 -0.30 -3.48 4.92
CA ALA A 228 0.07 -4.13 6.18
C ALA A 228 0.29 -3.10 7.30
N SER A 229 0.96 -2.00 7.00
CA SER A 229 1.19 -0.90 7.95
C SER A 229 -0.12 -0.23 8.38
N ASN A 230 -1.00 0.09 7.43
CA ASN A 230 -2.28 0.75 7.70
C ASN A 230 -3.21 -0.12 8.56
N ARG A 231 -3.11 -1.45 8.44
CA ARG A 231 -3.87 -2.40 9.26
C ARG A 231 -3.11 -2.92 10.48
N ARG A 232 -1.88 -2.43 10.71
CA ARG A 232 -0.99 -2.82 11.81
C ARG A 232 -0.84 -4.35 11.92
N LEU A 233 -0.70 -5.00 10.76
CA LEU A 233 -0.48 -6.44 10.67
C LEU A 233 0.91 -6.75 11.20
N THR A 234 1.00 -7.69 12.15
CA THR A 234 2.29 -8.17 12.68
C THR A 234 2.63 -9.57 12.23
N ARG A 235 1.64 -10.35 11.78
CA ARG A 235 1.79 -11.73 11.30
C ARG A 235 1.30 -11.84 9.87
N TRP A 236 2.15 -11.45 8.91
CA TRP A 236 1.78 -11.51 7.49
C TRP A 236 2.90 -12.08 6.63
N LEU A 237 2.54 -12.61 5.47
CA LEU A 237 3.46 -13.10 4.44
C LEU A 237 2.86 -12.84 3.07
N ALA A 238 3.68 -12.40 2.12
CA ALA A 238 3.28 -12.16 0.74
C ALA A 238 3.84 -13.23 -0.20
N LEU A 239 2.97 -13.78 -1.04
CA LEU A 239 3.27 -14.76 -2.08
C LEU A 239 3.04 -14.08 -3.43
N ASP A 240 4.13 -13.72 -4.11
CA ASP A 240 4.09 -12.88 -5.29
C ASP A 240 5.41 -13.01 -6.07
N ASP A 241 5.35 -13.14 -7.39
CA ASP A 241 6.53 -13.20 -8.27
C ASP A 241 7.13 -11.80 -8.55
N ARG A 242 6.38 -10.74 -8.23
CA ARG A 242 6.76 -9.33 -8.46
C ARG A 242 7.01 -8.54 -7.19
N ALA A 243 6.98 -9.16 -6.01
CA ALA A 243 7.26 -8.48 -4.76
C ALA A 243 8.76 -8.45 -4.41
N TYR A 244 9.54 -7.73 -5.21
CA TYR A 244 10.97 -7.47 -5.00
C TYR A 244 11.25 -6.04 -4.54
N GLY A 245 12.52 -5.71 -4.23
CA GLY A 245 12.93 -4.38 -3.80
C GLY A 245 12.54 -4.04 -2.36
N ILE A 246 12.43 -5.06 -1.50
CA ILE A 246 12.01 -4.94 -0.10
C ILE A 246 12.87 -3.96 0.69
N GLU A 247 14.16 -3.87 0.37
CA GLU A 247 15.14 -3.01 1.04
C GLU A 247 14.80 -1.52 0.96
N LYS A 248 14.00 -1.10 -0.03
CA LYS A 248 13.52 0.29 -0.16
C LYS A 248 12.46 0.66 0.88
N PHE A 249 11.78 -0.33 1.46
CA PHE A 249 10.64 -0.15 2.35
C PHE A 249 10.91 -0.56 3.79
N GLU A 250 12.11 -1.07 4.07
CA GLU A 250 12.57 -1.40 5.41
C GLU A 250 12.90 -0.13 6.21
N ARG A 251 12.49 -0.11 7.48
CA ARG A 251 12.93 0.92 8.45
C ARG A 251 14.28 0.54 9.05
N VAL A 252 14.48 -0.76 9.26
CA VAL A 252 15.74 -1.35 9.70
C VAL A 252 16.12 -2.50 8.76
N PRO A 253 17.41 -2.68 8.43
CA PRO A 253 17.84 -3.73 7.50
C PRO A 253 17.35 -5.13 7.93
N GLY A 254 16.69 -5.83 7.01
CA GLY A 254 16.16 -7.18 7.20
C GLY A 254 14.77 -7.24 7.84
N GLU A 255 14.14 -6.11 8.19
CA GLU A 255 12.79 -6.07 8.78
C GLU A 255 11.74 -6.83 7.95
N LEU A 256 11.84 -6.75 6.62
CA LEU A 256 10.84 -7.31 5.71
C LEU A 256 11.25 -8.66 5.11
N GLN A 257 12.47 -9.13 5.40
CA GLN A 257 13.03 -10.32 4.76
C GLN A 257 12.19 -11.59 4.96
N ASN A 258 11.50 -11.71 6.10
CA ASN A 258 10.66 -12.87 6.44
C ASN A 258 9.17 -12.65 6.10
N HIS A 259 8.83 -11.52 5.49
CA HIS A 259 7.47 -11.16 5.12
C HIS A 259 7.15 -11.39 3.64
N PHE A 260 8.15 -11.74 2.82
CA PHE A 260 7.98 -11.96 1.38
C PHE A 260 8.57 -13.29 0.94
N VAL A 261 7.82 -14.02 0.13
CA VAL A 261 8.28 -15.15 -0.67
C VAL A 261 8.24 -14.71 -2.13
N CYS A 262 9.40 -14.33 -2.67
CA CYS A 262 9.54 -13.99 -4.08
C CYS A 262 9.50 -15.28 -4.91
N LEU A 263 8.45 -15.44 -5.71
CA LEU A 263 8.21 -16.66 -6.47
C LEU A 263 8.89 -16.60 -7.84
N ASP A 264 9.30 -17.76 -8.34
CA ASP A 264 9.68 -17.92 -9.74
C ASP A 264 8.39 -18.06 -10.56
N PRO A 265 8.08 -17.14 -11.51
CA PRO A 265 6.82 -17.18 -12.26
C PRO A 265 6.66 -18.43 -13.14
N SER A 266 7.74 -19.17 -13.41
CA SER A 266 7.70 -20.44 -14.13
C SER A 266 7.29 -21.64 -13.26
N ARG A 267 7.26 -21.46 -11.94
CA ARG A 267 6.96 -22.50 -10.94
C ARG A 267 5.84 -22.09 -9.98
N GLY A 268 5.62 -20.80 -9.78
CA GLY A 268 4.73 -20.26 -8.77
C GLY A 268 5.01 -20.85 -7.39
N ILE A 269 3.96 -21.08 -6.61
CA ILE A 269 4.07 -21.69 -5.29
C ILE A 269 4.47 -23.17 -5.32
N SER A 270 4.52 -23.83 -6.49
CA SER A 270 4.93 -25.24 -6.58
C SER A 270 6.44 -25.44 -6.38
N ASP A 271 7.22 -24.35 -6.31
CA ASP A 271 8.63 -24.42 -5.92
C ASP A 271 8.77 -24.96 -4.49
N GLN A 272 9.51 -26.05 -4.31
CA GLN A 272 9.77 -26.64 -3.00
C GLN A 272 10.33 -25.63 -2.00
N ARG A 273 11.21 -24.73 -2.43
CA ARG A 273 11.77 -23.70 -1.54
C ARG A 273 10.71 -22.72 -1.06
N ALA A 274 9.77 -22.36 -1.94
CA ALA A 274 8.65 -21.50 -1.57
C ALA A 274 7.71 -22.23 -0.58
N LEU A 275 7.41 -23.50 -0.85
CA LEU A 275 6.60 -24.33 0.05
C LEU A 275 7.23 -24.44 1.45
N ASP A 276 8.54 -24.65 1.51
CA ASP A 276 9.28 -24.72 2.78
C ASP A 276 9.18 -23.40 3.55
N GLN A 277 9.39 -22.26 2.87
CA GLN A 277 9.26 -20.93 3.49
C GLN A 277 7.84 -20.63 3.99
N ILE A 278 6.82 -21.00 3.21
CA ILE A 278 5.41 -20.84 3.60
C ILE A 278 5.13 -21.70 4.84
N GLN A 279 5.58 -22.96 4.84
CA GLN A 279 5.38 -23.90 5.94
C GLN A 279 6.10 -23.44 7.22
N GLU A 280 7.35 -22.98 7.10
CA GLU A 280 8.11 -22.40 8.21
C GLU A 280 7.40 -21.19 8.82
N TRP A 281 6.91 -20.27 7.98
CA TRP A 281 6.14 -19.12 8.44
C TRP A 281 4.86 -19.57 9.17
N LEU A 282 4.07 -20.47 8.57
CA LEU A 282 2.84 -21.01 9.17
C LEU A 282 3.10 -21.66 10.54
N VAL A 283 4.16 -22.46 10.66
CA VAL A 283 4.55 -23.08 11.93
C VAL A 283 4.97 -22.00 12.95
N SER A 284 5.81 -21.06 12.55
CA SER A 284 6.35 -20.05 13.48
C SER A 284 5.27 -19.16 14.11
N ILE A 285 4.29 -18.71 13.32
CA ILE A 285 3.24 -17.80 13.79
C ILE A 285 2.16 -18.48 14.63
N HIS A 286 2.02 -19.82 14.53
CA HIS A 286 1.07 -20.61 15.30
C HIS A 286 1.71 -21.31 16.51
N THR A 287 3.05 -21.40 16.56
CA THR A 287 3.78 -21.96 17.71
C THR A 287 4.22 -20.87 18.70
N THR A 288 4.28 -19.61 18.28
CA THR A 288 4.65 -18.49 19.15
C THR A 288 3.41 -17.95 19.88
N PRO A 289 3.35 -18.02 21.24
CA PRO A 289 2.27 -17.40 21.99
C PRO A 289 2.25 -15.88 21.75
N ALA A 290 1.07 -15.27 21.70
CA ALA A 290 0.97 -13.81 21.72
C ALA A 290 1.57 -13.32 23.06
N VAL A 291 2.65 -12.53 22.97
CA VAL A 291 3.28 -11.85 24.12
C VAL A 291 2.43 -10.66 24.53
#